data_AF-A0A7J6H836-F1
#
_entry.id   AF-A0A7J6H836-F1
#
_cell.length_a   1.000
_cell.length_b   1.000
_cell.length_c   1.000
_cell.angle_alpha   90.00
_cell.angle_beta   90.00
_cell.angle_gamma   90.00
#
_symmetry.space_group_name_H-M   'P 1'
#
loop_
_entity.id
_entity.type
_entity.pdbx_description
1 polymer ?
#
loop_
_entity_poly.entity_id
_entity_poly.type
_entity_poly.pdbx_seq_one_letter_code
_entity_poly.pdbx_strand_id
1 'polypeptide(L)'
;MIHFIGLSWLIWQRRNKLLFQHKAQEIHIWVRWAHEQLDEFFGEVQSSRQDMTAKVKQKWHPPPRDYVIINTDASIIQDKMGSGLSILFVNLAEAAAIRLGVLLAHRLSVPKAIVSTDCLGVVNGLKSVSPPFSDWGMLGREILPLQQHFLSLKFTYVPRDCNAVANTLAIWSQPNRLAPVDVFVSSVDPLKEPPIITANTVLSILAADYPVDKLCAYVSDDGASMLLFDSLMFNIYEGFSRLWRGTNAGLALAVPTVGIYLPCYDIFRNWLEVLSIQNAPIMTPYVPLVAGSLARSLACATCYPIELARTRMQSEVKDHSHKTTVFSSFK
;
A
#
# COMPACT_ATOMS: atom_id res chain seq x y z
N MET A 1 -43.61 -5.72 17.85
CA MET A 1 -43.39 -5.44 16.41
C MET A 1 -41.94 -5.67 15.99
N ILE A 2 -40.94 -5.09 16.67
CA ILE A 2 -39.52 -5.23 16.26
C ILE A 2 -39.00 -6.68 16.42
N HIS A 3 -39.39 -7.39 17.47
CA HIS A 3 -39.06 -8.82 17.65
C HIS A 3 -39.57 -9.71 16.51
N PHE A 4 -40.77 -9.40 15.98
CA PHE A 4 -41.35 -10.12 14.86
C PHE A 4 -40.58 -9.88 13.56
N ILE A 5 -40.12 -8.64 13.32
CA ILE A 5 -39.28 -8.28 12.17
C ILE A 5 -37.92 -8.98 12.27
N GLY A 6 -37.31 -8.95 13.45
CA GLY A 6 -36.03 -9.59 13.74
C GLY A 6 -36.06 -11.11 13.53
N LEU A 7 -37.08 -11.80 14.07
CA LEU A 7 -37.27 -13.23 13.84
C LEU A 7 -37.50 -13.55 12.36
N SER A 8 -38.29 -12.74 11.67
CA SER A 8 -38.57 -12.90 10.24
C SER A 8 -37.30 -12.76 9.38
N TRP A 9 -36.40 -11.82 9.73
CA TRP A 9 -35.09 -11.66 9.11
C TRP A 9 -34.18 -12.88 9.33
N LEU A 10 -34.13 -13.41 10.55
CA LEU A 10 -33.30 -14.56 10.91
C LEU A 10 -33.78 -15.86 10.24
N ILE A 11 -35.10 -16.03 10.05
CA ILE A 11 -35.69 -17.12 9.25
C ILE A 11 -35.23 -17.03 7.79
N TRP A 12 -35.30 -15.83 7.20
CA TRP A 12 -34.85 -15.58 5.83
C TRP A 12 -33.34 -15.83 5.66
N GLN A 13 -32.52 -15.36 6.61
CA GLN A 13 -31.08 -15.55 6.58
C GLN A 13 -30.69 -17.04 6.67
N ARG A 14 -31.38 -17.82 7.50
CA ARG A 14 -31.20 -19.27 7.60
C ARG A 14 -31.53 -19.96 6.27
N ARG A 15 -32.67 -19.62 5.66
CA ARG A 15 -33.07 -20.16 4.34
C ARG A 15 -31.98 -19.89 3.30
N ASN A 16 -31.42 -18.69 3.27
CA ASN A 16 -30.38 -18.35 2.30
C ASN A 16 -29.05 -19.06 2.54
N LYS A 17 -28.62 -19.24 3.80
CA LYS A 17 -27.43 -20.03 4.11
C LYS A 17 -27.59 -21.50 3.70
N LEU A 18 -28.80 -22.05 3.83
CA LEU A 18 -29.11 -23.41 3.38
C LEU A 18 -29.10 -23.53 1.84
N LEU A 19 -29.73 -22.57 1.16
CA LEU A 19 -29.86 -22.58 -0.31
C LEU A 19 -28.56 -22.27 -1.05
N PHE A 20 -27.76 -21.33 -0.57
CA PHE A 20 -26.59 -20.81 -1.30
C PHE A 20 -25.25 -21.31 -0.78
N GLN A 21 -25.19 -21.82 0.45
CA GLN A 21 -23.92 -22.23 1.08
C GLN A 21 -23.91 -23.69 1.54
N HIS A 22 -25.00 -24.44 1.32
CA HIS A 22 -25.18 -25.84 1.76
C HIS A 22 -24.88 -26.08 3.26
N LYS A 23 -24.91 -25.02 4.09
CA LYS A 23 -24.68 -25.12 5.53
C LYS A 23 -26.03 -25.31 6.22
N ALA A 24 -26.34 -26.55 6.59
CA ALA A 24 -27.52 -26.88 7.38
C ALA A 24 -27.22 -26.72 8.87
N GLN A 25 -27.84 -25.72 9.50
CA GLN A 25 -27.81 -25.56 10.96
C GLN A 25 -28.96 -26.35 11.57
N GLU A 26 -28.66 -27.13 12.62
CA GLU A 26 -29.63 -28.02 13.26
C GLU A 26 -30.84 -27.25 13.82
N ILE A 27 -32.05 -27.78 13.55
CA ILE A 27 -33.34 -27.13 13.85
C ILE A 27 -33.49 -26.77 15.33
N HIS A 28 -32.97 -27.60 16.22
CA HIS A 28 -33.20 -27.47 17.65
C HIS A 28 -32.37 -26.36 18.31
N ILE A 29 -31.24 -25.96 17.71
CA ILE A 29 -30.35 -24.93 18.27
C ILE A 29 -30.74 -23.52 17.75
N TRP A 30 -31.31 -23.46 16.54
CA TRP A 30 -31.55 -22.21 15.82
C TRP A 30 -32.49 -21.24 16.55
N VAL A 31 -33.57 -21.74 17.17
CA VAL A 31 -34.55 -20.88 17.87
C VAL A 31 -33.88 -20.16 19.04
N ARG A 32 -33.06 -20.88 19.81
CA ARG A 32 -32.33 -20.32 20.94
C ARG A 32 -31.31 -19.27 20.50
N TRP A 33 -30.53 -19.59 19.46
CA TRP A 33 -29.58 -18.65 18.86
C TRP A 33 -30.27 -17.37 18.34
N ALA A 34 -31.45 -17.50 17.73
CA ALA A 34 -32.19 -16.36 17.21
C ALA A 34 -32.71 -15.43 18.33
N HIS A 35 -33.10 -15.99 19.47
CA HIS A 35 -33.47 -15.22 20.65
C HIS A 35 -32.26 -14.50 21.25
N GLU A 36 -31.15 -15.21 21.46
CA GLU A 36 -29.92 -14.63 22.03
C GLU A 36 -29.36 -13.48 21.17
N GLN A 37 -29.40 -13.60 19.84
CA GLN A 37 -29.01 -12.54 18.90
C GLN A 37 -29.89 -11.29 18.95
N LEU A 38 -31.20 -11.48 19.16
CA LEU A 38 -32.12 -10.35 19.29
C LEU A 38 -31.92 -9.64 20.63
N ASP A 39 -31.73 -10.40 21.71
CA ASP A 39 -31.49 -9.85 23.04
C ASP A 39 -30.18 -9.07 23.10
N GLU A 40 -29.11 -9.54 22.44
CA GLU A 40 -27.84 -8.81 22.30
C GLU A 40 -28.04 -7.49 21.54
N PHE A 41 -28.72 -7.52 20.39
CA PHE A 41 -29.01 -6.33 19.59
C PHE A 41 -29.82 -5.28 20.37
N PHE A 42 -30.85 -5.70 21.11
CA PHE A 42 -31.65 -4.78 21.92
C PHE A 42 -30.90 -4.28 23.16
N GLY A 43 -30.10 -5.13 23.80
CA GLY A 43 -29.25 -4.77 24.92
C GLY A 43 -28.26 -3.65 24.55
N GLU A 44 -27.65 -3.74 23.37
CA GLU A 44 -26.77 -2.68 22.85
C GLU A 44 -27.52 -1.37 22.58
N VAL A 45 -28.70 -1.42 21.96
CA VAL A 45 -29.54 -0.22 21.69
C VAL A 45 -29.96 0.48 22.99
N GLN A 46 -30.19 -0.27 24.07
CA GLN A 46 -30.58 0.27 25.36
C GLN A 46 -29.39 0.87 26.12
N SER A 47 -28.21 0.24 26.03
CA SER A 47 -26.96 0.78 26.58
C SER A 47 -26.53 2.10 25.89
N SER A 48 -26.74 2.20 24.58
CA SER A 48 -26.49 3.40 23.77
C SER A 48 -27.29 4.63 24.21
N ARG A 49 -28.49 4.46 24.78
CA ARG A 49 -29.32 5.58 25.27
C ARG A 49 -28.96 6.09 26.67
N GLN A 50 -28.23 5.32 27.47
CA GLN A 50 -27.86 5.74 28.84
C GLN A 50 -26.50 6.48 28.92
N ASP A 51 -25.63 6.35 27.92
CA ASP A 51 -24.29 6.97 27.89
C ASP A 51 -24.24 8.37 27.23
N MET A 52 -25.26 9.20 27.50
CA MET A 52 -25.23 10.64 27.20
C MET A 52 -24.76 11.50 28.38
N THR A 53 -24.13 10.88 29.39
CA THR A 53 -23.39 11.63 30.42
C THR A 53 -22.00 12.00 29.91
N ALA A 54 -21.60 13.25 30.15
CA ALA A 54 -20.42 13.89 29.55
C ALA A 54 -19.17 12.99 29.52
N LYS A 55 -18.66 12.68 28.31
CA LYS A 55 -17.40 11.96 28.12
C LYS A 55 -16.27 12.74 28.78
N VAL A 56 -15.85 12.30 29.97
CA VAL A 56 -14.60 12.73 30.58
C VAL A 56 -13.48 12.39 29.59
N LYS A 57 -12.75 13.41 29.10
CA LYS A 57 -11.55 13.22 28.29
C LYS A 57 -10.54 12.43 29.11
N GLN A 58 -10.49 11.12 28.93
CA GLN A 58 -9.43 10.30 29.52
C GLN A 58 -8.12 10.63 28.81
N LYS A 59 -7.07 10.88 29.61
CA LYS A 59 -5.71 11.12 29.14
C LYS A 59 -4.92 9.84 29.30
N TRP A 60 -3.96 9.55 28.42
CA TRP A 60 -3.09 8.39 28.60
C TRP A 60 -2.25 8.54 29.89
N HIS A 61 -2.08 7.43 30.62
CA HIS A 61 -1.27 7.37 31.84
C HIS A 61 -0.26 6.23 31.70
N PRO A 62 0.98 6.38 32.20
CA PRO A 62 1.95 5.30 32.21
C PRO A 62 1.47 4.13 33.09
N PRO A 63 1.86 2.89 32.79
CA PRO A 63 1.52 1.75 33.62
C PRO A 63 2.09 1.88 35.04
N PRO A 64 1.43 1.24 36.02
CA PRO A 64 2.03 1.02 37.33
C PRO A 64 3.38 0.30 37.23
N ARG A 65 4.24 0.47 38.23
CA ARG A 65 5.53 -0.23 38.30
C ARG A 65 5.30 -1.75 38.18
N ASP A 66 6.17 -2.41 37.43
CA ASP A 66 6.15 -3.85 37.11
C ASP A 66 5.03 -4.34 36.18
N TYR A 67 4.21 -3.45 35.60
CA TYR A 67 3.21 -3.81 34.59
C TYR A 67 3.64 -3.40 33.19
N VAL A 68 3.43 -4.29 32.22
CA VAL A 68 3.53 -3.99 30.79
C VAL A 68 2.14 -3.74 30.22
N ILE A 69 1.96 -2.70 29.41
CA ILE A 69 0.71 -2.46 28.68
C ILE A 69 0.82 -3.08 27.29
N ILE A 70 -0.17 -3.90 26.94
CA ILE A 70 -0.36 -4.48 25.62
C ILE A 70 -1.51 -3.71 24.98
N ASN A 71 -1.19 -2.71 24.16
CA ASN A 71 -2.19 -2.00 23.37
C ASN A 71 -2.55 -2.86 22.14
N THR A 72 -3.84 -3.11 21.96
CA THR A 72 -4.36 -3.95 20.88
C THR A 72 -5.37 -3.16 20.07
N ASP A 73 -5.33 -3.31 18.76
CA ASP A 73 -6.27 -2.72 17.82
C ASP A 73 -6.29 -3.60 16.56
N ALA A 74 -7.43 -3.67 15.87
CA ALA A 74 -7.58 -4.39 14.63
C ALA A 74 -8.19 -3.51 13.54
N SER A 75 -7.55 -3.51 12.36
CA SER A 75 -8.07 -2.83 11.19
C SER A 75 -8.62 -3.85 10.18
N ILE A 76 -9.84 -3.61 9.69
CA ILE A 76 -10.48 -4.49 8.69
C ILE A 76 -10.58 -3.71 7.38
N ILE A 77 -10.11 -4.33 6.29
CA ILE A 77 -10.30 -3.80 4.94
C ILE A 77 -11.76 -4.08 4.56
N GLN A 78 -12.58 -3.04 4.52
CA GLN A 78 -13.96 -3.14 4.07
C GLN A 78 -13.97 -3.36 2.55
N ASP A 79 -14.10 -4.62 2.12
CA ASP A 79 -14.40 -4.95 0.73
C ASP A 79 -15.76 -5.65 0.66
N LYS A 80 -16.72 -4.94 0.08
CA LYS A 80 -18.04 -5.41 -0.40
C LYS A 80 -18.86 -6.37 0.49
N MET A 81 -18.95 -6.19 1.80
CA MET A 81 -19.99 -6.87 2.60
C MET A 81 -20.77 -5.89 3.48
N GLY A 82 -22.10 -5.96 3.36
CA GLY A 82 -23.08 -5.02 3.91
C GLY A 82 -22.95 -4.75 5.41
N SER A 83 -23.48 -3.60 5.81
CA SER A 83 -23.25 -2.93 7.11
C SER A 83 -23.51 -3.77 8.36
N GLY A 84 -24.32 -4.82 8.29
CA GLY A 84 -24.62 -5.70 9.43
C GLY A 84 -23.56 -6.76 9.72
N LEU A 85 -22.82 -7.24 8.71
CA LEU A 85 -21.76 -8.24 8.92
C LEU A 85 -20.52 -7.59 9.56
N SER A 86 -20.27 -6.31 9.26
CA SER A 86 -19.05 -5.60 9.66
C SER A 86 -18.84 -5.60 11.18
N ILE A 87 -19.91 -5.44 11.99
CA ILE A 87 -19.80 -5.36 13.46
C ILE A 87 -19.33 -6.69 14.09
N LEU A 88 -19.85 -7.83 13.62
CA LEU A 88 -19.45 -9.16 14.08
C LEU A 88 -17.96 -9.43 13.78
N PHE A 89 -17.50 -9.02 12.60
CA PHE A 89 -16.09 -9.16 12.22
C PHE A 89 -15.16 -8.22 13.00
N VAL A 90 -15.62 -7.04 13.41
CA VAL A 90 -14.84 -6.11 14.25
C VAL A 90 -14.50 -6.76 15.58
N ASN A 91 -15.50 -7.29 16.30
CA ASN A 91 -15.25 -7.96 17.59
C ASN A 91 -14.35 -9.19 17.46
N LEU A 92 -14.49 -9.94 16.35
CA LEU A 92 -13.62 -11.07 16.04
C LEU A 92 -12.16 -10.64 15.79
N ALA A 93 -11.96 -9.59 15.00
CA ALA A 93 -10.63 -9.08 14.70
C ALA A 93 -9.95 -8.49 15.94
N GLU A 94 -10.69 -7.75 16.77
CA GLU A 94 -10.23 -7.23 18.06
C GLU A 94 -9.83 -8.37 19.02
N ALA A 95 -10.67 -9.40 19.14
CA ALA A 95 -10.34 -10.57 19.95
C ALA A 95 -9.10 -11.31 19.43
N ALA A 96 -8.90 -11.39 18.11
CA ALA A 96 -7.70 -11.98 17.52
C ALA A 96 -6.44 -11.14 17.82
N ALA A 97 -6.53 -9.80 17.74
CA ALA A 97 -5.44 -8.91 18.12
C ALA A 97 -5.07 -9.08 19.60
N ILE A 98 -6.06 -9.19 20.50
CA ILE A 98 -5.84 -9.48 21.92
C ILE A 98 -5.15 -10.83 22.11
N ARG A 99 -5.62 -11.89 21.44
CA ARG A 99 -5.00 -13.21 21.52
C ARG A 99 -3.52 -13.16 21.12
N LEU A 100 -3.19 -12.49 20.02
CA LEU A 100 -1.81 -12.35 19.56
C LEU A 100 -0.96 -11.56 20.55
N GLY A 101 -1.48 -10.45 21.07
CA GLY A 101 -0.77 -9.65 22.08
C GLY A 101 -0.48 -10.41 23.36
N VAL A 102 -1.48 -11.14 23.89
CA VAL A 102 -1.31 -11.98 25.10
C VAL A 102 -0.36 -13.15 24.84
N LEU A 103 -0.47 -13.81 23.69
CA LEU A 103 0.43 -14.92 23.33
C LEU A 103 1.87 -14.45 23.19
N LEU A 104 2.10 -13.27 22.59
CA LEU A 104 3.42 -12.68 22.48
C LEU A 104 4.00 -12.33 23.87
N ALA A 105 3.19 -11.72 24.74
CA ALA A 105 3.62 -11.42 26.11
C ALA A 105 3.95 -12.68 26.91
N HIS A 106 3.21 -13.78 26.69
CA HIS A 106 3.51 -15.07 27.27
C HIS A 106 4.85 -15.62 26.76
N ARG A 107 5.11 -15.56 25.45
CA ARG A 107 6.40 -15.96 24.85
C ARG A 107 7.57 -15.12 25.38
N LEU A 108 7.34 -13.85 25.65
CA LEU A 108 8.32 -12.93 26.24
C LEU A 108 8.42 -13.09 27.77
N SER A 109 7.72 -14.06 28.38
CA SER A 109 7.72 -14.32 29.82
C SER A 109 7.40 -13.09 30.67
N VAL A 110 6.49 -12.23 30.19
CA VAL A 110 6.06 -11.03 30.92
C VAL A 110 5.25 -11.47 32.16
N PRO A 111 5.64 -11.09 33.39
CA PRO A 111 4.98 -11.59 34.59
C PRO A 111 3.63 -10.91 34.85
N LYS A 112 3.53 -9.60 34.62
CA LYS A 112 2.30 -8.82 34.84
C LYS A 112 2.00 -7.95 33.62
N ALA A 113 0.79 -8.04 33.08
CA ALA A 113 0.38 -7.29 31.91
C ALA A 113 -1.04 -6.71 32.01
N ILE A 114 -1.27 -5.59 31.34
CA ILE A 114 -2.57 -4.95 31.17
C ILE A 114 -2.84 -4.89 29.67
N VAL A 115 -3.88 -5.56 29.21
CA VAL A 115 -4.36 -5.44 27.83
C VAL A 115 -5.30 -4.26 27.75
N SER A 116 -5.01 -3.35 26.81
CA SER A 116 -5.75 -2.12 26.56
C SER A 116 -6.32 -2.17 25.14
N THR A 117 -7.65 -2.16 25.03
CA THR A 117 -8.40 -2.20 23.76
C THR A 117 -9.51 -1.16 23.80
N ASP A 118 -9.90 -0.65 22.63
CA ASP A 118 -11.04 0.24 22.43
C ASP A 118 -12.35 -0.50 22.11
N CYS A 119 -12.35 -1.83 22.18
CA CYS A 119 -13.54 -2.66 22.03
C CYS A 119 -14.17 -3.03 23.38
N LEU A 120 -15.19 -2.27 23.79
CA LEU A 120 -15.89 -2.49 25.07
C LEU A 120 -16.58 -3.86 25.15
N GLY A 121 -17.16 -4.33 24.04
CA GLY A 121 -17.87 -5.62 23.98
C GLY A 121 -16.96 -6.81 24.31
N VAL A 122 -15.76 -6.85 23.71
CA VAL A 122 -14.77 -7.92 23.97
C VAL A 122 -14.21 -7.81 25.39
N VAL A 123 -13.95 -6.60 25.91
CA VAL A 123 -13.49 -6.42 27.31
C VAL A 123 -14.53 -6.94 28.31
N ASN A 124 -15.80 -6.58 28.13
CA ASN A 124 -16.86 -6.99 29.04
C ASN A 124 -17.04 -8.52 29.00
N GLY A 125 -17.00 -9.13 27.81
CA GLY A 125 -17.12 -10.58 27.68
C GLY A 125 -15.87 -11.37 28.09
N LEU A 126 -14.68 -10.77 28.15
CA LEU A 126 -13.48 -11.39 28.74
C LEU A 126 -13.43 -11.24 30.27
N LYS A 127 -14.14 -10.26 30.83
CA LYS A 127 -14.30 -10.08 32.28
C LYS A 127 -15.43 -10.94 32.86
N SER A 128 -16.39 -11.38 32.04
CA SER A 128 -17.45 -12.28 32.48
C SER A 128 -16.91 -13.69 32.77
N VAL A 129 -17.63 -14.43 33.63
CA VAL A 129 -17.25 -15.79 34.09
C VAL A 129 -17.11 -16.78 32.93
N SER A 130 -17.80 -16.53 31.81
CA SER A 130 -17.62 -17.25 30.55
C SER A 130 -17.74 -16.29 29.37
N PRO A 131 -16.98 -16.50 28.29
CA PRO A 131 -17.15 -15.75 27.06
C PRO A 131 -18.48 -16.15 26.39
N PRO A 132 -19.21 -15.20 25.78
CA PRO A 132 -20.50 -15.47 25.14
C PRO A 132 -20.37 -16.50 24.01
N PHE A 133 -21.46 -17.17 23.66
CA PHE A 133 -21.55 -18.08 22.51
C PHE A 133 -21.62 -17.30 21.17
N SER A 134 -20.71 -16.34 20.99
CA SER A 134 -20.59 -15.49 19.80
C SER A 134 -19.43 -15.95 18.89
N ASP A 135 -19.33 -15.37 17.69
CA ASP A 135 -18.29 -15.71 16.70
C ASP A 135 -16.85 -15.53 17.24
N TRP A 136 -16.64 -14.58 18.14
CA TRP A 136 -15.35 -14.35 18.82
C TRP A 136 -15.20 -15.15 20.12
N GLY A 137 -16.27 -15.75 20.63
CA GLY A 137 -16.28 -16.49 21.91
C GLY A 137 -15.32 -17.67 21.94
N MET A 138 -15.05 -18.31 20.79
CA MET A 138 -14.00 -19.34 20.67
C MET A 138 -12.60 -18.79 20.97
N LEU A 139 -12.27 -17.58 20.48
CA LEU A 139 -11.00 -16.92 20.80
C LEU A 139 -10.95 -16.55 22.28
N GLY A 140 -12.07 -16.11 22.86
CA GLY A 140 -12.18 -15.88 24.31
C GLY A 140 -11.82 -17.11 25.15
N ARG A 141 -12.26 -18.31 24.71
CA ARG A 141 -11.92 -19.58 25.36
C ARG A 141 -10.45 -19.97 25.23
N GLU A 142 -9.72 -19.43 24.26
CA GLU A 142 -8.27 -19.62 24.14
C GLU A 142 -7.48 -18.56 24.93
N ILE A 143 -8.01 -17.33 25.04
CA ILE A 143 -7.38 -16.23 25.78
C ILE A 143 -7.45 -16.46 27.28
N LEU A 144 -8.58 -16.94 27.80
CA LEU A 144 -8.77 -17.10 29.25
C LEU A 144 -7.79 -18.09 29.91
N PRO A 145 -7.50 -19.29 29.34
CA PRO A 145 -6.47 -20.18 29.87
C PRO A 145 -5.07 -19.55 29.89
N LEU A 146 -4.76 -18.64 28.96
CA LEU A 146 -3.46 -17.95 28.95
C LEU A 146 -3.28 -17.07 30.19
N GLN A 147 -4.35 -16.58 30.83
CA GLN A 147 -4.26 -15.80 32.07
C GLN A 147 -3.51 -16.55 33.18
N GLN A 148 -3.62 -17.87 33.24
CA GLN A 148 -2.97 -18.69 34.27
C GLN A 148 -1.44 -18.66 34.20
N HIS A 149 -0.87 -18.28 33.05
CA HIS A 149 0.57 -18.18 32.85
C HIS A 149 1.15 -16.83 33.28
N PHE A 150 0.30 -15.88 33.68
CA PHE A 150 0.72 -14.56 34.17
C PHE A 150 0.47 -14.47 35.68
N LEU A 151 1.34 -13.74 36.39
CA LEU A 151 1.11 -13.37 37.78
C LEU A 151 -0.10 -12.42 37.91
N SER A 152 -0.31 -11.56 36.92
CA SER A 152 -1.48 -10.69 36.84
C SER A 152 -1.74 -10.28 35.38
N LEU A 153 -2.87 -10.70 34.81
CA LEU A 153 -3.33 -10.24 33.50
C LEU A 153 -4.68 -9.52 33.66
N LYS A 154 -4.75 -8.25 33.26
CA LYS A 154 -5.96 -7.41 33.36
C LYS A 154 -6.41 -6.93 31.99
N PHE A 155 -7.72 -6.92 31.74
CA PHE A 155 -8.32 -6.32 30.53
C PHE A 155 -8.94 -4.96 30.86
N THR A 156 -8.58 -3.93 30.11
CA THR A 156 -9.05 -2.55 30.34
C THR A 156 -9.54 -1.93 29.04
N TYR A 157 -10.74 -1.35 29.07
CA TYR A 157 -11.24 -0.53 27.98
C TYR A 157 -10.54 0.83 27.99
N VAL A 158 -10.04 1.25 26.84
CA VAL A 158 -9.37 2.54 26.63
C VAL A 158 -10.01 3.23 25.43
N PRO A 159 -10.44 4.50 25.52
CA PRO A 159 -10.98 5.22 24.37
C PRO A 159 -9.97 5.29 23.23
N ARG A 160 -10.44 5.31 21.98
CA ARG A 160 -9.60 5.31 20.77
C ARG A 160 -8.51 6.39 20.77
N ASP A 161 -8.79 7.56 21.33
CA ASP A 161 -7.83 8.67 21.47
C ASP A 161 -6.58 8.27 22.28
N CYS A 162 -6.72 7.35 23.23
CA CYS A 162 -5.64 6.83 24.07
C CYS A 162 -4.98 5.56 23.50
N ASN A 163 -5.51 5.02 22.39
CA ASN A 163 -4.98 3.85 21.68
C ASN A 163 -4.45 4.19 20.27
N ALA A 164 -4.21 5.48 19.99
CA ALA A 164 -3.89 5.98 18.64
C ALA A 164 -2.70 5.30 17.97
N VAL A 165 -1.68 4.89 18.74
CA VAL A 165 -0.48 4.20 18.21
C VAL A 165 -0.84 2.81 17.68
N ALA A 166 -1.62 2.02 18.42
CA ALA A 166 -2.05 0.70 17.99
C ALA A 166 -2.98 0.80 16.77
N ASN A 167 -3.92 1.76 16.77
CA ASN A 167 -4.77 2.06 15.63
C ASN A 167 -3.96 2.37 14.37
N THR A 168 -2.94 3.24 14.51
CA THR A 168 -2.08 3.61 13.38
C THR A 168 -1.31 2.38 12.90
N LEU A 169 -0.70 1.61 13.79
CA LEU A 169 0.02 0.39 13.42
C LEU A 169 -0.88 -0.63 12.70
N ALA A 170 -2.11 -0.81 13.19
CA ALA A 170 -3.08 -1.71 12.58
C ALA A 170 -3.48 -1.25 11.16
N ILE A 171 -3.66 0.06 10.94
CA ILE A 171 -3.93 0.61 9.61
C ILE A 171 -2.73 0.42 8.67
N TRP A 172 -1.51 0.65 9.17
CA TRP A 172 -0.28 0.51 8.36
C TRP A 172 0.04 -0.95 8.03
N SER A 173 -0.40 -1.91 8.84
CA SER A 173 -0.26 -3.33 8.55
C SER A 173 -1.17 -3.83 7.42
N GLN A 174 -2.11 -3.00 6.93
CA GLN A 174 -2.96 -3.39 5.82
C GLN A 174 -2.11 -3.59 4.57
N PRO A 175 -2.23 -4.73 3.87
CA PRO A 175 -1.52 -4.94 2.62
C PRO A 175 -1.92 -3.83 1.62
N ASN A 176 -0.91 -3.17 1.05
CA ASN A 176 -1.13 -2.16 0.01
C ASN A 176 -2.04 -2.74 -1.08
N ARG A 177 -3.02 -1.96 -1.57
CA ARG A 177 -3.96 -2.43 -2.61
C ARG A 177 -3.37 -2.47 -4.03
N LEU A 178 -2.10 -2.10 -4.16
CA LEU A 178 -1.38 -2.08 -5.44
C LEU A 178 -1.26 -3.49 -6.03
N ALA A 179 -1.42 -3.63 -7.35
CA ALA A 179 -1.25 -4.91 -8.04
C ALA A 179 0.24 -5.25 -8.17
N PRO A 180 0.64 -6.53 -8.22
CA PRO A 180 1.98 -6.89 -8.65
C PRO A 180 2.27 -6.42 -10.09
N VAL A 181 3.49 -5.97 -10.36
CA VAL A 181 3.97 -5.48 -11.65
C VAL A 181 5.24 -6.23 -12.02
N ASP A 182 5.18 -6.93 -13.14
CA ASP A 182 6.32 -7.60 -13.75
C ASP A 182 6.82 -6.79 -14.95
N VAL A 183 8.08 -6.38 -14.93
CA VAL A 183 8.72 -5.62 -16.02
C VAL A 183 9.70 -6.53 -16.74
N PHE A 184 9.52 -6.67 -18.05
CA PHE A 184 10.42 -7.45 -18.90
C PHE A 184 11.34 -6.51 -19.71
N VAL A 185 12.63 -6.76 -19.63
CA VAL A 185 13.68 -6.07 -20.40
C VAL A 185 14.34 -7.09 -21.32
N SER A 186 14.23 -6.90 -22.63
CA SER A 186 14.91 -7.74 -23.62
C SER A 186 16.12 -7.00 -24.22
N SER A 187 17.22 -7.73 -24.42
CA SER A 187 18.45 -7.25 -25.07
C SER A 187 18.81 -8.20 -26.22
N VAL A 188 19.18 -7.65 -27.38
CA VAL A 188 19.42 -8.44 -28.60
C VAL A 188 20.92 -8.60 -28.89
N ASP A 189 21.75 -7.55 -28.72
CA ASP A 189 23.18 -7.60 -29.01
C ASP A 189 23.96 -6.51 -28.24
N PRO A 190 24.94 -6.87 -27.39
CA PRO A 190 25.75 -5.92 -26.63
C PRO A 190 26.65 -5.01 -27.50
N LEU A 191 26.88 -5.35 -28.77
CA LEU A 191 27.65 -4.51 -29.69
C LEU A 191 26.81 -3.40 -30.31
N LYS A 192 25.50 -3.60 -30.42
CA LYS A 192 24.54 -2.59 -30.89
C LYS A 192 24.08 -1.68 -29.76
N GLU A 193 23.85 -2.27 -28.59
CA GLU A 193 23.41 -1.57 -27.39
C GLU A 193 24.41 -1.81 -26.26
N PRO A 194 25.14 -0.77 -25.81
CA PRO A 194 26.11 -0.92 -24.74
C PRO A 194 25.47 -1.56 -23.50
N PRO A 195 26.04 -2.64 -22.93
CA PRO A 195 25.51 -3.33 -21.75
C PRO A 195 25.23 -2.45 -20.53
N ILE A 196 25.89 -1.30 -20.45
CA ILE A 196 25.68 -0.32 -19.39
C ILE A 196 24.31 0.37 -19.50
N ILE A 197 23.75 0.51 -20.71
CA ILE A 197 22.43 1.10 -20.91
C ILE A 197 21.36 0.15 -20.38
N THR A 198 21.44 -1.13 -20.76
CA THR A 198 20.53 -2.17 -20.25
C THR A 198 20.62 -2.29 -18.73
N ALA A 199 21.83 -2.26 -18.16
CA ALA A 199 22.01 -2.27 -16.71
C ALA A 199 21.41 -1.02 -16.02
N ASN A 200 21.55 0.17 -16.59
CA ASN A 200 20.93 1.38 -16.07
C ASN A 200 19.39 1.33 -16.14
N THR A 201 18.83 0.74 -17.19
CA THR A 201 17.38 0.53 -17.31
C THR A 201 16.88 -0.40 -16.21
N VAL A 202 17.56 -1.52 -15.97
CA VAL A 202 17.22 -2.47 -14.90
C VAL A 202 17.30 -1.80 -13.53
N LEU A 203 18.36 -1.04 -13.25
CA LEU A 203 18.48 -0.28 -12.00
C LEU A 203 17.37 0.77 -11.84
N SER A 204 16.98 1.44 -12.93
CA SER A 204 15.90 2.44 -12.91
C SER A 204 14.55 1.80 -12.59
N ILE A 205 14.30 0.59 -13.10
CA ILE A 205 13.12 -0.20 -12.75
C ILE A 205 13.17 -0.55 -11.27
N LEU A 206 14.28 -1.09 -10.77
CA LEU A 206 14.43 -1.48 -9.36
C LEU A 206 14.38 -0.29 -8.39
N ALA A 207 14.66 0.92 -8.86
CA ALA A 207 14.57 2.17 -8.09
C ALA A 207 13.18 2.84 -8.16
N ALA A 208 12.20 2.24 -8.84
CA ALA A 208 10.85 2.76 -8.89
C ALA A 208 10.23 2.80 -7.48
N ASP A 209 9.46 3.86 -7.19
CA ASP A 209 8.71 4.02 -5.95
C ASP A 209 7.49 3.07 -5.95
N TYR A 210 7.77 1.78 -5.78
CA TYR A 210 6.79 0.70 -5.73
C TYR A 210 7.12 -0.27 -4.61
N PRO A 211 6.12 -0.91 -3.96
CA PRO A 211 6.38 -1.88 -2.92
C PRO A 211 7.31 -3.00 -3.40
N VAL A 212 8.37 -3.26 -2.64
CA VAL A 212 9.43 -4.23 -2.98
C VAL A 212 8.91 -5.66 -3.12
N ASP A 213 7.77 -5.98 -2.51
CA ASP A 213 7.08 -7.26 -2.61
C ASP A 213 6.25 -7.42 -3.90
N LYS A 214 6.18 -6.36 -4.73
CA LYS A 214 5.27 -6.29 -5.88
C LYS A 214 5.91 -5.89 -7.18
N LEU A 215 7.16 -5.46 -7.19
CA LEU A 215 7.89 -5.11 -8.40
C LEU A 215 8.93 -6.17 -8.72
N CYS A 216 8.77 -6.83 -9.86
CA CYS A 216 9.75 -7.79 -10.37
C CYS A 216 10.29 -7.30 -11.71
N ALA A 217 11.61 -7.41 -11.91
CA ALA A 217 12.26 -7.09 -13.17
C ALA A 217 12.92 -8.36 -13.74
N TYR A 218 12.59 -8.71 -14.98
CA TYR A 218 13.14 -9.85 -15.70
C TYR A 218 13.97 -9.36 -16.88
N VAL A 219 15.19 -9.87 -17.01
CA VAL A 219 16.08 -9.53 -18.14
C VAL A 219 16.24 -10.76 -19.02
N SER A 220 15.90 -10.64 -20.30
CA SER A 220 16.14 -11.65 -21.33
C SER A 220 17.26 -11.16 -22.25
N ASP A 221 18.33 -11.93 -22.39
CA ASP A 221 19.42 -11.66 -23.32
C ASP A 221 19.42 -12.69 -24.43
N ASP A 222 18.98 -12.30 -25.63
CA ASP A 222 18.97 -13.17 -26.79
C ASP A 222 20.39 -13.41 -27.32
N GLY A 223 21.34 -12.53 -27.01
CA GLY A 223 22.74 -12.63 -27.39
C GLY A 223 23.60 -13.52 -26.48
N ALA A 224 23.04 -13.98 -25.35
CA ALA A 224 23.73 -14.77 -24.32
C ALA A 224 25.13 -14.24 -23.97
N SER A 225 25.27 -12.92 -23.89
CA SER A 225 26.55 -12.26 -23.84
C SER A 225 27.09 -12.19 -22.41
N MET A 226 28.31 -12.70 -22.19
CA MET A 226 28.98 -12.60 -20.89
C MET A 226 29.15 -11.12 -20.47
N LEU A 227 29.28 -10.21 -21.42
CA LEU A 227 29.40 -8.77 -21.20
C LEU A 227 28.17 -8.15 -20.52
N LEU A 228 26.96 -8.60 -20.87
CA LEU A 228 25.74 -8.12 -20.21
C LEU A 228 25.65 -8.63 -18.78
N PHE A 229 25.95 -9.92 -18.58
CA PHE A 229 25.98 -10.53 -17.26
C PHE A 229 26.99 -9.82 -16.34
N ASP A 230 28.22 -9.62 -16.81
CA ASP A 230 29.27 -8.92 -16.06
C ASP A 230 28.86 -7.47 -15.74
N SER A 231 28.26 -6.76 -16.70
CA SER A 231 27.74 -5.40 -16.49
C SER A 231 26.66 -5.34 -15.41
N LEU A 232 25.70 -6.28 -15.42
CA LEU A 232 24.64 -6.35 -14.40
C LEU A 232 25.20 -6.69 -13.02
N MET A 233 26.05 -7.72 -12.94
CA MET A 233 26.69 -8.12 -11.68
C MET A 233 27.51 -6.97 -11.11
N PHE A 234 28.36 -6.35 -11.92
CA PHE A 234 29.23 -5.28 -11.49
C PHE A 234 28.47 -4.05 -10.95
N ASN A 235 27.33 -3.71 -11.56
CA ASN A 235 26.44 -2.64 -11.08
C ASN A 235 25.79 -2.98 -9.72
N ILE A 236 25.42 -4.25 -9.50
CA ILE A 236 24.88 -4.72 -8.22
C ILE A 236 25.95 -4.67 -7.12
N TYR A 237 27.20 -5.01 -7.45
CA TYR A 237 28.32 -5.04 -6.48
C TYR A 237 28.87 -3.66 -6.11
N GLU A 238 28.98 -2.73 -7.06
CA GLU A 238 29.60 -1.41 -6.81
C GLU A 238 28.60 -0.32 -6.36
N GLY A 239 27.30 -0.54 -6.53
CA GLY A 239 26.24 0.28 -5.95
C GLY A 239 25.87 1.56 -6.71
N PHE A 240 24.87 2.25 -6.15
CA PHE A 240 24.10 3.35 -6.76
C PHE A 240 24.92 4.54 -7.31
N SER A 241 26.13 4.79 -6.79
CA SER A 241 26.97 5.93 -7.19
C SER A 241 27.38 5.88 -8.67
N ARG A 242 27.44 4.70 -9.29
CA ARG A 242 27.82 4.55 -10.70
C ARG A 242 26.66 4.71 -11.69
N LEU A 243 25.41 4.67 -11.23
CA LEU A 243 24.18 4.91 -12.02
C LEU A 243 24.26 6.21 -12.84
N TRP A 244 24.92 7.24 -12.29
CA TRP A 244 25.04 8.57 -12.88
C TRP A 244 26.33 8.85 -13.66
N ARG A 245 27.23 7.87 -13.81
CA ARG A 245 28.38 8.03 -14.72
C ARG A 245 27.91 7.98 -16.17
N GLY A 246 27.93 9.13 -16.84
CA GLY A 246 27.48 9.32 -18.22
C GLY A 246 26.14 10.06 -18.34
N THR A 247 25.36 10.12 -17.26
CA THR A 247 24.09 10.87 -17.22
C THR A 247 24.32 12.36 -17.36
N ASN A 248 25.43 12.92 -16.86
CA ASN A 248 25.76 14.34 -17.07
C ASN A 248 25.83 14.71 -18.55
N ALA A 249 26.34 13.81 -19.41
CA ALA A 249 26.38 14.04 -20.85
C ALA A 249 24.97 13.93 -21.48
N GLY A 250 24.16 12.96 -21.04
CA GLY A 250 22.76 12.86 -21.49
C GLY A 250 21.89 14.05 -21.03
N LEU A 251 22.08 14.50 -19.80
CA LEU A 251 21.38 15.63 -19.19
C LEU A 251 21.80 16.96 -19.85
N ALA A 252 23.09 17.14 -20.15
CA ALA A 252 23.59 18.31 -20.87
C ALA A 252 22.96 18.47 -22.27
N LEU A 253 22.47 17.38 -22.87
CA LEU A 253 21.76 17.40 -24.15
C LEU A 253 20.24 17.51 -23.97
N ALA A 254 19.69 16.83 -22.96
CA ALA A 254 18.25 16.81 -22.72
C ALA A 254 17.72 18.14 -22.17
N VAL A 255 18.50 18.81 -21.31
CA VAL A 255 18.08 20.07 -20.65
C VAL A 255 17.84 21.19 -21.67
N PRO A 256 18.73 21.47 -22.64
CA PRO A 256 18.45 22.45 -23.69
C PRO A 256 17.22 22.09 -24.54
N THR A 257 17.10 20.82 -24.94
CA THR A 257 16.01 20.36 -25.81
C THR A 257 14.65 20.48 -25.13
N VAL A 258 14.51 20.03 -23.87
CA VAL A 258 13.27 20.14 -23.10
C VAL A 258 12.99 21.60 -22.72
N GLY A 259 14.05 22.35 -22.37
CA GLY A 259 13.96 23.77 -22.00
C GLY A 259 13.51 24.68 -23.14
N ILE A 260 13.77 24.31 -24.40
CA ILE A 260 13.26 25.02 -25.58
C ILE A 260 11.88 24.47 -25.97
N TYR A 261 11.70 23.15 -25.95
CA TYR A 261 10.46 22.51 -26.37
C TYR A 261 9.24 22.96 -25.56
N LEU A 262 9.30 22.93 -24.23
CA LEU A 262 8.13 23.22 -23.39
C LEU A 262 7.62 24.66 -23.56
N PRO A 263 8.46 25.71 -23.48
CA PRO A 263 8.01 27.09 -23.70
C PRO A 263 7.51 27.32 -25.13
N CYS A 264 8.19 26.76 -26.14
CA CYS A 264 7.74 26.91 -27.53
C CYS A 264 6.41 26.20 -27.77
N TYR A 265 6.20 25.02 -27.17
CA TYR A 265 4.93 24.31 -27.23
C TYR A 265 3.80 25.15 -26.62
N ASP A 266 4.01 25.72 -25.44
CA ASP A 266 3.00 26.53 -24.77
C ASP A 266 2.66 27.80 -25.58
N ILE A 267 3.67 28.48 -26.13
CA ILE A 267 3.47 29.66 -26.98
C ILE A 267 2.68 29.31 -28.24
N PHE A 268 3.10 28.27 -28.97
CA PHE A 268 2.43 27.86 -30.21
C PHE A 268 1.03 27.31 -29.95
N ARG A 269 0.84 26.55 -28.88
CA ARG A 269 -0.47 26.02 -28.49
C ARG A 269 -1.44 27.16 -28.18
N ASN A 270 -1.04 28.11 -27.33
CA ASN A 270 -1.89 29.25 -26.97
C ASN A 270 -2.24 30.11 -28.20
N TRP A 271 -1.28 30.34 -29.08
CA TRP A 271 -1.52 31.11 -30.31
C TRP A 271 -2.46 30.38 -31.29
N LEU A 272 -2.22 29.09 -31.54
CA LEU A 272 -3.06 28.28 -32.44
C LEU A 272 -4.45 28.01 -31.87
N GLU A 273 -4.58 27.89 -30.56
CA GLU A 273 -5.87 27.69 -29.88
C GLU A 273 -6.76 28.93 -30.02
N VAL A 274 -6.19 30.13 -29.81
CA VAL A 274 -6.91 31.40 -30.04
C VAL A 274 -7.34 31.56 -31.50
N LEU A 275 -6.45 31.23 -32.46
CA LEU A 275 -6.78 31.29 -33.88
C LEU A 275 -7.82 30.26 -34.30
N SER A 276 -7.76 29.05 -33.75
CA SER A 276 -8.72 27.98 -34.07
C SER A 276 -10.11 28.32 -33.53
N ILE A 277 -10.21 28.87 -32.32
CA ILE A 277 -11.49 29.28 -31.74
C ILE A 277 -12.15 30.40 -32.57
N GLN A 278 -11.36 31.33 -33.11
CA GLN A 278 -11.88 32.46 -33.90
C GLN A 278 -12.28 32.07 -35.33
N ASN A 279 -11.50 31.23 -36.01
CA ASN A 279 -11.67 30.97 -37.44
C ASN A 279 -12.32 29.61 -37.75
N ALA A 280 -12.03 28.56 -36.97
CA ALA A 280 -12.46 27.20 -37.26
C ALA A 280 -12.46 26.31 -36.00
N PRO A 281 -13.51 26.35 -35.16
CA PRO A 281 -13.55 25.62 -33.88
C PRO A 281 -13.49 24.09 -34.04
N ILE A 282 -13.76 23.57 -35.25
CA ILE A 282 -13.64 22.15 -35.59
C ILE A 282 -12.18 21.66 -35.59
N MET A 283 -11.19 22.55 -35.75
CA MET A 283 -9.76 22.19 -35.82
C MET A 283 -9.07 22.13 -34.46
N THR A 284 -9.74 22.58 -33.39
CA THR A 284 -9.23 22.66 -32.01
C THR A 284 -8.60 21.34 -31.51
N PRO A 285 -9.15 20.14 -31.79
CA PRO A 285 -8.54 18.88 -31.36
C PRO A 285 -7.16 18.60 -31.98
N TYR A 286 -6.87 19.20 -33.14
CA TYR A 286 -5.59 19.00 -33.86
C TYR A 286 -4.53 20.03 -33.46
N VAL A 287 -4.90 21.08 -32.74
CA VAL A 287 -3.98 22.15 -32.30
C VAL A 287 -2.77 21.62 -31.51
N PRO A 288 -2.92 20.70 -30.53
CA PRO A 288 -1.78 20.15 -29.80
C PRO A 288 -0.77 19.42 -30.70
N LEU A 289 -1.25 18.77 -31.77
CA LEU A 289 -0.39 18.04 -32.71
C LEU A 289 0.47 19.00 -33.54
N VAL A 290 -0.15 20.06 -34.07
CA VAL A 290 0.54 21.07 -34.88
C VAL A 290 1.51 21.89 -34.02
N ALA A 291 1.08 22.32 -32.84
CA ALA A 291 1.93 23.01 -31.87
C ALA A 291 3.13 22.15 -31.44
N GLY A 292 2.89 20.87 -31.14
CA GLY A 292 3.93 19.90 -30.80
C GLY A 292 4.95 19.71 -31.93
N SER A 293 4.50 19.61 -33.18
CA SER A 293 5.37 19.41 -34.34
C SER A 293 6.26 20.63 -34.63
N LEU A 294 5.70 21.85 -34.53
CA LEU A 294 6.45 23.10 -34.70
C LEU A 294 7.47 23.30 -33.57
N ALA A 295 7.05 23.10 -32.32
CA ALA A 295 7.94 23.19 -31.15
C ALA A 295 9.08 22.18 -31.23
N ARG A 296 8.79 20.93 -31.63
CA ARG A 296 9.80 19.87 -31.78
C ARG A 296 10.81 20.22 -32.88
N SER A 297 10.35 20.71 -34.03
CA SER A 297 11.22 21.08 -35.15
C SER A 297 12.18 22.21 -34.76
N LEU A 298 11.68 23.23 -34.06
CA LEU A 298 12.48 24.35 -33.58
C LEU A 298 13.50 23.92 -32.51
N ALA A 299 13.09 23.07 -31.56
CA ALA A 299 13.99 22.52 -30.54
C ALA A 299 15.10 21.66 -31.17
N CYS A 300 14.78 20.82 -32.16
CA CYS A 300 15.79 20.02 -32.86
C CYS A 300 16.75 20.90 -33.68
N ALA A 301 16.26 21.93 -34.39
CA ALA A 301 17.11 22.81 -35.18
C ALA A 301 18.11 23.60 -34.32
N THR A 302 17.69 24.04 -33.13
CA THR A 302 18.52 24.78 -32.18
C THR A 302 19.53 23.88 -31.45
N CYS A 303 19.14 22.66 -31.09
CA CYS A 303 20.02 21.70 -30.42
C CYS A 303 20.90 20.86 -31.37
N TYR A 304 20.68 20.92 -32.68
CA TYR A 304 21.39 20.12 -33.68
C TYR A 304 22.93 20.17 -33.57
N PRO A 305 23.59 21.33 -33.35
CA PRO A 305 25.06 21.39 -33.25
C PRO A 305 25.60 20.54 -32.09
N ILE A 306 24.84 20.46 -30.99
CA ILE A 306 25.21 19.77 -29.77
C ILE A 306 24.95 18.26 -29.93
N GLU A 307 23.86 17.88 -30.60
CA GLU A 307 23.59 16.49 -30.99
C GLU A 307 24.65 15.95 -31.95
N LEU A 308 25.10 16.76 -32.91
CA LEU A 308 26.18 16.42 -33.85
C LEU A 308 27.53 16.25 -33.14
N ALA A 309 27.83 17.09 -32.15
CA ALA A 309 29.04 16.94 -31.33
C ALA A 309 29.03 15.61 -30.56
N ARG A 310 27.87 15.22 -30.01
CA ARG A 310 27.71 13.93 -29.33
C ARG A 310 27.92 12.75 -30.27
N THR A 311 27.28 12.75 -31.44
CA THR A 311 27.41 11.63 -32.39
C THR A 311 28.84 11.48 -32.90
N ARG A 312 29.55 12.59 -33.10
CA ARG A 312 31.00 12.58 -33.43
C ARG A 312 31.84 11.94 -32.33
N MET A 313 31.65 12.35 -31.07
CA MET A 313 32.37 11.77 -29.92
C MET A 313 32.06 10.28 -29.69
N GLN A 314 30.85 9.84 -30.02
CA GLN A 314 30.44 8.43 -29.93
C GLN A 314 30.92 7.59 -31.14
N SER A 315 31.17 8.23 -32.29
CA SER A 315 31.67 7.58 -33.51
C SER A 315 33.19 7.39 -33.53
N GLU A 316 33.94 8.14 -32.72
CA GLU A 316 35.37 7.90 -32.51
C GLU A 316 35.55 6.67 -31.62
N VAL A 317 35.60 5.49 -32.25
CA VAL A 317 36.10 4.27 -31.62
C VAL A 317 37.56 4.53 -31.20
N LYS A 318 37.83 4.43 -29.89
CA LYS A 318 39.16 4.62 -29.29
C LYS A 318 40.20 3.71 -29.93
N ASP A 319 41.00 4.23 -30.85
CA ASP A 319 42.37 3.75 -31.03
C ASP A 319 43.22 4.24 -29.84
N HIS A 320 43.78 3.30 -29.09
CA HIS A 320 44.53 3.55 -27.85
C HIS A 320 45.93 4.12 -28.12
N SER A 321 46.04 5.27 -28.78
CA SER A 321 47.28 6.06 -28.78
C SER A 321 47.06 7.48 -29.29
N HIS A 322 46.61 8.39 -28.43
CA HIS A 322 47.16 9.76 -28.27
C HIS A 322 46.21 10.59 -27.39
N LYS A 323 46.74 11.14 -26.30
CA LYS A 323 46.09 12.21 -25.54
C LYS A 323 46.12 13.48 -26.38
N THR A 324 44.98 13.91 -26.92
CA THR A 324 44.84 15.27 -27.47
C THR A 324 43.58 15.94 -26.94
N THR A 325 43.78 17.18 -26.55
CA THR A 325 42.93 18.09 -25.77
C THR A 325 41.61 18.48 -26.44
N VAL A 326 40.58 18.65 -25.61
CA VAL A 326 39.14 18.92 -25.85
C VAL A 326 38.79 20.16 -26.73
N PHE A 327 39.75 20.91 -27.25
CA PHE A 327 39.48 22.24 -27.84
C PHE A 327 39.63 22.37 -29.38
N SER A 328 39.97 21.32 -30.13
CA SER A 328 40.22 21.44 -31.58
C SER A 328 39.02 21.15 -32.50
N SER A 329 37.87 20.69 -32.00
CA SER A 329 36.73 20.27 -32.85
C SER A 329 35.72 21.37 -33.18
N PHE A 330 36.03 22.65 -32.91
CA PHE A 330 35.19 23.82 -33.25
C PHE A 330 35.77 24.65 -34.41
N LYS A 331 36.23 24.00 -35.47
CA LYS A 331 36.55 24.65 -36.75
C LYS A 331 35.84 23.99 -37.90
#